data_AF-A0A0G1RQN0-F1
#
_entry.id   AF-A0A0G1RQN0-F1
#
_cell.length_a   1.000
_cell.length_b   1.000
_cell.length_c   1.000
_cell.angle_alpha   90.00
_cell.angle_beta   90.00
_cell.angle_gamma   90.00
#
_symmetry.space_group_name_H-M   'P 1'
#
loop_
_entity.id
_entity.type
_entity.pdbx_description
1 polymer ?
#
loop_
_entity_poly.entity_id
_entity_poly.type
_entity_poly.pdbx_seq_one_letter_code
_entity_poly.pdbx_strand_id
1 'polypeptide(L)'
;MGTQKKFSGDPAFFDSVQRHLRKQSIPFVLQTSEDLDHGASVPLLLLTKSWFCPLLPITYASQLSVRVHRQFGYALKDEVVNSPKRIALLASGDLSHALRTESPEGFHQEGMLFDEAVQEAVTHQSISKLLALKKEVIEQSVQCAYRPLLILF
;
A
#
# COMPACT_ATOMS: atom_id res chain seq x y z
N MET A 1 5.35 -25.51 4.71
CA MET A 1 5.78 -25.50 3.29
C MET A 1 5.70 -24.04 2.84
N GLY A 2 6.85 -23.36 2.71
CA GLY A 2 6.90 -21.94 2.33
C GLY A 2 7.18 -21.78 0.84
N THR A 3 6.65 -20.72 0.23
CA THR A 3 6.97 -20.38 -1.16
C THR A 3 8.42 -19.93 -1.28
N GLN A 4 9.20 -20.52 -2.19
CA GLN A 4 10.64 -20.25 -2.33
C GLN A 4 11.01 -19.31 -3.49
N LYS A 5 10.07 -18.52 -4.00
CA LYS A 5 10.31 -17.65 -5.15
C LYS A 5 11.18 -16.45 -4.73
N LYS A 6 12.26 -16.20 -5.46
CA LYS A 6 13.16 -15.06 -5.24
C LYS A 6 12.84 -13.92 -6.20
N PHE A 7 13.02 -12.70 -5.72
CA PHE A 7 12.90 -11.48 -6.50
C PHE A 7 14.17 -10.64 -6.32
N SER A 8 14.56 -9.90 -7.36
CA SER A 8 15.66 -8.96 -7.28
C SER A 8 15.17 -7.58 -6.86
N GLY A 9 16.04 -6.78 -6.24
CA GLY A 9 15.79 -5.36 -5.97
C GLY A 9 16.53 -4.45 -6.95
N ASP A 10 16.29 -3.14 -6.85
CA ASP A 10 17.01 -2.09 -7.59
C ASP A 10 17.69 -1.12 -6.62
N PRO A 11 18.94 -1.40 -6.18
CA PRO A 11 19.62 -0.59 -5.17
C PRO A 11 19.78 0.87 -5.57
N ALA A 12 20.00 1.16 -6.85
CA ALA A 12 20.17 2.53 -7.34
C ALA A 12 18.86 3.32 -7.27
N PHE A 13 17.73 2.70 -7.66
CA PHE A 13 16.43 3.33 -7.53
C PHE A 13 16.01 3.50 -6.06
N PHE A 14 16.20 2.47 -5.23
CA PHE A 14 16.00 2.55 -3.79
C PHE A 14 16.78 3.71 -3.18
N ASP A 15 18.06 3.85 -3.54
CA ASP A 15 18.94 4.89 -3.05
C ASP A 15 18.48 6.30 -3.45
N SER A 16 17.95 6.46 -4.66
CA SER A 16 17.31 7.72 -5.11
C SER A 16 16.08 8.06 -4.25
N VAL A 17 15.17 7.10 -4.10
CA VAL A 17 13.92 7.26 -3.33
C VAL A 17 14.22 7.62 -1.87
N GLN A 18 15.10 6.89 -1.17
CA GLN A 18 15.41 7.21 0.23
C GLN A 18 16.01 8.60 0.42
N ARG A 19 16.86 9.07 -0.52
CA ARG A 19 17.47 10.41 -0.42
C ARG A 19 16.41 11.47 -0.63
N HIS A 20 15.50 11.24 -1.57
CA HIS A 20 14.38 12.13 -1.83
C HIS A 20 13.47 12.26 -0.60
N LEU A 21 13.08 11.13 0.00
CA LEU A 21 12.28 11.10 1.24
C LEU A 21 12.98 11.83 2.41
N ARG A 22 14.30 11.64 2.58
CA ARG A 22 15.10 12.36 3.60
C ARG A 22 15.09 13.86 3.39
N LYS A 23 15.28 14.34 2.15
CA LYS A 23 15.25 15.77 1.83
C LYS A 23 13.91 16.42 2.20
N GLN A 24 12.81 15.67 2.09
CA GLN A 24 11.48 16.12 2.46
C GLN A 24 11.12 15.89 3.94
N SER A 25 12.05 15.39 4.75
CA SER A 25 11.83 15.06 6.17
C SER A 25 10.66 14.10 6.40
N ILE A 26 10.39 13.20 5.46
CA ILE A 26 9.35 12.19 5.59
C ILE A 26 9.89 11.05 6.48
N PRO A 27 9.16 10.62 7.52
CA PRO A 27 9.61 9.55 8.39
C PRO A 27 9.54 8.20 7.66
N PHE A 28 10.65 7.47 7.65
CA PHE A 28 10.73 6.09 7.16
C PHE A 28 11.88 5.37 7.87
N VAL A 29 11.87 4.04 7.79
CA VAL A 29 12.98 3.18 8.22
C VAL A 29 13.40 2.28 7.08
N LEU A 30 14.64 1.80 7.12
CA LEU A 30 15.13 0.79 6.18
C LEU A 30 15.12 -0.57 6.84
N GLN A 31 14.72 -1.58 6.09
CA GLN A 31 14.68 -2.96 6.55
C GLN A 31 15.61 -3.81 5.70
N THR A 32 16.39 -4.66 6.36
CA THR A 32 17.37 -5.57 5.72
C THR A 32 16.89 -7.02 5.68
N SER A 33 15.61 -7.25 5.99
CA SER A 33 14.99 -8.58 5.91
C SER A 33 15.04 -9.08 4.47
N GLU A 34 15.49 -10.32 4.29
CA GLU A 34 15.45 -10.99 2.99
C GLU A 34 14.06 -11.58 2.69
N ASP A 35 13.22 -11.75 3.73
CA ASP A 35 11.88 -12.29 3.61
C ASP A 35 10.86 -11.19 3.29
N LEU A 36 9.99 -11.47 2.30
CA LEU A 36 8.79 -10.70 2.00
C LEU A 36 7.62 -11.22 2.83
N ASP A 37 6.80 -10.31 3.35
CA ASP A 37 5.57 -10.68 4.04
C ASP A 37 4.50 -11.22 3.08
N HIS A 38 3.39 -11.70 3.63
CA HIS A 38 2.27 -12.23 2.85
C HIS A 38 1.62 -11.15 1.96
N GLY A 39 1.57 -9.89 2.43
CA GLY A 39 0.99 -8.76 1.70
C GLY A 39 1.75 -8.42 0.42
N ALA A 40 3.08 -8.58 0.42
CA ALA A 40 3.88 -8.44 -0.79
C ALA A 40 3.92 -9.73 -1.62
N SER A 41 4.14 -10.89 -0.99
CA SER A 41 4.41 -12.13 -1.70
C SER A 41 3.21 -12.70 -2.47
N VAL A 42 2.00 -12.65 -1.90
CA VAL A 42 0.77 -13.16 -2.55
C VAL A 42 0.49 -12.47 -3.90
N PRO A 43 0.35 -11.12 -3.97
CA PRO A 43 0.04 -10.48 -5.25
C PRO A 43 1.19 -10.63 -6.25
N LEU A 44 2.45 -10.63 -5.79
CA LEU A 44 3.58 -10.92 -6.66
C LEU A 44 3.46 -12.31 -7.28
N LEU A 45 3.14 -13.36 -6.53
CA LEU A 45 2.97 -14.71 -7.06
C LEU A 45 1.82 -14.81 -8.08
N LEU A 46 0.73 -14.07 -7.86
CA LEU A 46 -0.41 -14.03 -8.76
C LEU A 46 -0.11 -13.28 -10.07
N LEU A 47 0.60 -12.15 -9.99
CA LEU A 47 0.87 -11.26 -11.13
C LEU A 47 2.11 -11.66 -11.93
N THR A 48 3.15 -12.19 -11.28
CA THR A 48 4.49 -12.39 -11.87
C THR A 48 4.73 -13.83 -12.34
N LYS A 49 3.72 -14.52 -12.87
CA LYS A 49 3.88 -15.91 -13.33
C LYS A 49 5.01 -16.06 -14.37
N SER A 50 5.19 -15.06 -15.24
CA SER A 50 6.20 -15.06 -16.32
C SER A 50 7.00 -13.74 -16.44
N TRP A 51 6.67 -12.73 -15.64
CA TRP A 51 7.34 -11.42 -15.67
C TRP A 51 8.30 -11.29 -14.48
N PHE A 52 9.54 -10.88 -14.74
CA PHE A 52 10.50 -10.53 -13.69
C PHE A 52 10.91 -9.07 -13.84
N CYS A 53 10.69 -8.29 -12.79
CA CYS A 53 11.20 -6.93 -12.66
C CYS A 53 11.83 -6.76 -11.27
N PRO A 54 12.81 -5.85 -11.13
CA PRO A 54 13.30 -5.45 -9.82
C PRO A 54 12.16 -4.89 -8.96
N LEU A 55 12.16 -5.24 -7.68
CA LEU A 55 11.17 -4.82 -6.71
C LEU A 55 11.73 -3.78 -5.75
N LEU A 56 10.84 -2.88 -5.34
CA LEU A 56 11.03 -2.00 -4.20
C LEU A 56 9.86 -2.23 -3.24
N PRO A 57 9.98 -3.16 -2.26
CA PRO A 57 8.94 -3.38 -1.27
C PRO A 57 8.80 -2.15 -0.36
N ILE A 58 7.56 -1.71 -0.15
CA ILE A 58 7.24 -0.61 0.75
C ILE A 58 6.16 -1.11 1.69
N THR A 59 6.46 -1.09 3.00
CA THR A 59 5.47 -1.31 4.06
C THR A 59 5.06 0.04 4.65
N TYR A 60 3.94 0.05 5.37
CA TYR A 60 3.39 1.27 5.99
C TYR A 60 3.35 1.14 7.50
N ALA A 61 3.56 2.25 8.21
CA ALA A 61 3.47 2.28 9.67
C ALA A 61 2.06 2.66 10.10
N SER A 62 1.38 1.76 10.81
CA SER A 62 -0.03 1.94 11.17
C SER A 62 -0.29 3.13 12.09
N GLN A 63 0.73 3.58 12.83
CA GLN A 63 0.67 4.70 13.77
C GLN A 63 0.87 6.07 13.11
N LEU A 64 1.30 6.13 11.85
CA LEU A 64 1.48 7.40 11.14
C LEU A 64 0.14 7.96 10.66
N SER A 65 0.04 9.29 10.62
CA SER A 65 -1.18 9.97 10.20
C SER A 65 -1.47 9.80 8.70
N VAL A 66 -2.73 10.02 8.31
CA VAL A 66 -3.16 10.08 6.90
C VAL A 66 -2.30 11.04 6.08
N ARG A 67 -1.95 12.20 6.66
CA ARG A 67 -1.13 13.21 6.01
C ARG A 67 0.26 12.68 5.65
N VAL A 68 0.89 11.92 6.55
CA VAL A 68 2.24 11.39 6.34
C VAL A 68 2.24 10.34 5.22
N HIS A 69 1.24 9.44 5.19
CA HIS A 69 1.11 8.46 4.11
C HIS A 69 0.93 9.13 2.73
N ARG A 70 0.10 10.18 2.66
CA ARG A 70 -0.06 10.96 1.42
C ARG A 70 1.20 11.71 1.02
N GLN A 71 1.90 12.31 1.97
CA GLN A 71 3.16 13.00 1.69
C GLN A 71 4.21 12.01 1.14
N PHE A 72 4.26 10.80 1.70
CA PHE A 72 5.08 9.72 1.17
C PHE A 72 4.71 9.37 -0.27
N GLY A 73 3.42 9.20 -0.57
CA GLY A 73 2.92 8.95 -1.93
C GLY A 73 3.32 10.04 -2.94
N TYR A 74 3.17 11.32 -2.57
CA TYR A 74 3.60 12.43 -3.41
C TYR A 74 5.10 12.46 -3.65
N ALA A 75 5.92 12.26 -2.61
CA ALA A 75 7.36 12.19 -2.75
C ALA A 75 7.82 11.01 -3.61
N LEU A 76 7.13 9.86 -3.50
CA LEU A 76 7.38 8.70 -4.35
C LEU A 76 7.01 8.99 -5.81
N LYS A 77 5.87 9.67 -6.05
CA LYS A 77 5.45 10.08 -7.39
C LYS A 77 6.51 10.94 -8.09
N ASP A 78 7.13 11.87 -7.37
CA ASP A 78 8.17 12.73 -7.93
C ASP A 78 9.36 11.90 -8.45
N GLU A 79 9.82 10.90 -7.70
CA GLU A 79 10.90 10.00 -8.13
C GLU A 79 10.46 9.06 -9.27
N VAL A 80 9.22 8.61 -9.25
CA VAL A 80 8.67 7.69 -10.26
C VAL A 80 8.50 8.39 -11.61
N VAL A 81 7.93 9.60 -11.64
CA VAL A 81 7.66 10.35 -12.87
C VAL A 81 8.94 10.87 -13.52
N ASN A 82 9.95 11.24 -12.72
CA ASN A 82 11.23 11.72 -13.22
C ASN A 82 12.23 10.60 -13.58
N SER A 83 11.89 9.34 -13.30
CA SER A 83 12.73 8.20 -13.62
C SER A 83 12.67 7.88 -15.13
N PRO A 84 13.81 7.56 -15.77
CA PRO A 84 13.80 7.05 -17.16
C PRO A 84 13.27 5.61 -17.25
N LYS A 85 12.96 4.97 -16.12
CA LYS A 85 12.48 3.58 -16.05
C LYS A 85 10.97 3.53 -16.22
N ARG A 86 10.46 2.41 -16.76
CA ARG A 86 9.04 2.08 -16.69
C ARG A 86 8.76 1.46 -15.33
N ILE A 87 7.98 2.16 -14.51
CA ILE A 87 7.69 1.75 -13.14
C ILE A 87 6.18 1.50 -13.01
N ALA A 88 5.83 0.38 -12.40
CA ALA A 88 4.46 0.08 -11.98
C ALA A 88 4.38 0.17 -10.45
N LEU A 89 3.35 0.83 -9.93
CA LEU A 89 3.04 0.84 -8.51
C LEU A 89 1.93 -0.17 -8.25
N LEU A 90 2.09 -0.95 -7.18
CA LEU A 90 1.13 -1.95 -6.74
C LEU A 90 0.77 -1.66 -5.28
N ALA A 91 -0.45 -1.19 -5.04
CA ALA A 91 -1.02 -1.16 -3.70
C ALA A 91 -1.71 -2.51 -3.44
N SER A 92 -1.16 -3.28 -2.50
CA SER A 92 -1.79 -4.53 -2.06
C SER A 92 -2.52 -4.32 -0.74
N GLY A 93 -3.74 -4.81 -0.68
CA GLY A 93 -4.53 -4.87 0.54
C GLY A 93 -5.94 -5.37 0.23
N ASP A 94 -6.50 -6.12 1.15
CA ASP A 94 -7.90 -6.47 1.15
C ASP A 94 -8.73 -5.30 1.71
N LEU A 95 -9.97 -5.19 1.24
CA LEU A 95 -10.92 -4.20 1.72
C LEU A 95 -11.44 -4.61 3.11
N SER A 96 -12.73 -4.49 3.39
CA SER A 96 -13.27 -4.89 4.68
C SER A 96 -13.15 -6.40 4.94
N HIS A 97 -12.64 -6.76 6.12
CA HIS A 97 -12.71 -8.13 6.64
C HIS A 97 -13.96 -8.38 7.49
N ALA A 98 -14.83 -7.37 7.66
CA ALA A 98 -15.96 -7.37 8.59
C ALA A 98 -17.35 -7.42 7.91
N LEU A 99 -17.45 -8.00 6.71
CA LEU A 99 -18.69 -8.01 5.92
C LEU A 99 -19.66 -9.14 6.24
N ARG A 100 -19.29 -10.11 7.09
CA ARG A 100 -20.11 -11.29 7.39
C ARG A 100 -20.11 -11.62 8.87
N THR A 101 -21.17 -12.28 9.33
CA THR A 101 -21.27 -12.78 10.71
C THR A 101 -20.18 -13.80 11.05
N GLU A 102 -19.69 -14.54 10.05
CA GLU A 102 -18.61 -15.54 10.21
C GLU A 102 -17.20 -14.95 10.08
N SER A 103 -17.07 -13.64 9.80
CA SER A 103 -15.78 -12.97 9.80
C SER A 103 -15.08 -13.12 11.15
N PRO A 104 -13.72 -13.17 11.21
CA PRO A 104 -13.01 -13.35 12.49
C PRO A 104 -13.39 -12.33 13.57
N GLU A 105 -13.63 -11.08 13.17
CA GLU A 105 -14.06 -9.97 14.05
C GLU A 105 -15.58 -9.73 14.00
N GLY A 106 -16.33 -10.61 13.34
CA GLY A 106 -17.79 -10.49 13.13
C GLY A 106 -18.20 -9.46 12.07
N PHE A 107 -19.51 -9.23 11.99
CA PHE A 107 -20.11 -8.26 11.07
C PHE A 107 -20.08 -6.84 11.66
N HIS A 108 -19.55 -5.90 10.89
CA HIS A 108 -19.58 -4.47 11.19
C HIS A 108 -20.10 -3.69 9.97
N GLN A 109 -21.10 -2.83 10.17
CA GLN A 109 -21.70 -2.05 9.08
C GLN A 109 -20.67 -1.11 8.43
N GLU A 110 -19.70 -0.65 9.19
CA GLU A 110 -18.54 0.14 8.78
C GLU A 110 -17.73 -0.53 7.66
N GLY A 111 -17.74 -1.86 7.62
CA GLY A 111 -17.14 -2.63 6.53
C GLY A 111 -17.70 -2.25 5.16
N MET A 112 -19.02 -2.15 5.05
CA MET A 112 -19.68 -1.77 3.78
C MET A 112 -19.37 -0.32 3.40
N LEU A 113 -19.39 0.58 4.39
CA LEU A 113 -19.07 2.00 4.18
C LEU A 113 -17.63 2.20 3.69
N PHE A 114 -16.69 1.40 4.20
CA PHE A 114 -15.31 1.43 3.73
C PHE A 114 -15.20 0.97 2.27
N ASP A 115 -15.80 -0.17 1.94
CA ASP A 115 -15.76 -0.74 0.59
C ASP A 115 -16.39 0.18 -0.45
N GLU A 116 -17.55 0.79 -0.13
CA GLU A 116 -18.21 1.79 -0.97
C GLU A 116 -17.29 3.01 -1.22
N ALA A 117 -16.63 3.52 -0.18
CA ALA A 117 -15.71 4.65 -0.32
C ALA A 117 -14.48 4.32 -1.18
N VAL A 118 -13.96 3.08 -1.10
CA VAL A 118 -12.88 2.62 -1.98
C VAL A 118 -13.37 2.52 -3.42
N GLN A 119 -14.55 1.94 -3.64
CA GLN A 119 -15.14 1.82 -4.97
C GLN A 119 -15.34 3.19 -5.61
N GLU A 120 -15.95 4.14 -4.90
CA GLU A 120 -16.11 5.52 -5.38
C GLU A 120 -14.76 6.17 -5.69
N ALA A 121 -13.74 5.97 -4.85
CA ALA A 121 -12.42 6.54 -5.07
C ALA A 121 -11.76 6.02 -6.34
N VAL A 122 -11.86 4.71 -6.61
CA VAL A 122 -11.32 4.09 -7.83
C VAL A 122 -12.12 4.50 -9.06
N THR A 123 -13.45 4.45 -8.99
CA THR A 123 -14.34 4.80 -10.12
C THR A 123 -14.16 6.25 -10.55
N HIS A 124 -14.03 7.17 -9.60
CA HIS A 124 -13.89 8.61 -9.88
C HIS A 124 -12.45 9.10 -9.89
N GLN A 125 -11.47 8.22 -9.70
CA GLN A 125 -10.04 8.55 -9.58
C GLN A 125 -9.81 9.69 -8.56
N SER A 126 -10.52 9.63 -7.43
CA SER A 126 -10.55 10.70 -6.42
C SER A 126 -10.51 10.15 -5.02
N ILE A 127 -9.46 10.49 -4.27
CA ILE A 127 -9.26 10.05 -2.88
C ILE A 127 -10.23 10.71 -1.88
N SER A 128 -11.03 11.68 -2.33
CA SER A 128 -11.80 12.57 -1.44
C SER A 128 -12.69 11.81 -0.45
N LYS A 129 -13.33 10.73 -0.91
CA LYS A 129 -14.22 9.90 -0.09
C LYS A 129 -13.46 9.08 0.94
N LEU A 130 -12.29 8.54 0.58
CA LEU A 130 -11.39 7.88 1.52
C LEU A 130 -10.87 8.84 2.61
N LEU A 131 -10.62 10.11 2.27
CA LEU A 131 -10.21 11.11 3.26
C LEU A 131 -11.34 11.58 4.16
N ALA A 132 -12.59 11.46 3.72
CA ALA A 132 -13.77 11.81 4.49
C ALA A 132 -14.22 10.71 5.46
N LEU A 133 -13.64 9.50 5.37
CA LEU A 133 -13.95 8.40 6.28
C LEU A 133 -13.60 8.77 7.71
N LYS A 134 -14.53 8.50 8.62
CA LYS A 134 -14.29 8.64 10.06
C LYS A 134 -13.34 7.55 10.54
N LYS A 135 -12.61 7.84 11.62
CA LYS A 135 -11.67 6.91 12.23
C LYS A 135 -12.33 5.58 12.58
N GLU A 136 -13.55 5.63 13.10
CA GLU A 136 -14.33 4.45 13.47
C GLU A 136 -14.59 3.55 12.25
N VAL A 137 -14.90 4.13 11.09
CA VAL A 137 -15.12 3.35 9.86
C VAL A 137 -13.86 2.64 9.39
N ILE A 138 -12.71 3.31 9.51
CA ILE A 138 -11.40 2.76 9.11
C ILE A 138 -10.97 1.62 10.03
N GLU A 139 -11.26 1.73 11.32
CA GLU A 139 -10.89 0.73 12.34
C GLU A 139 -11.84 -0.47 12.34
N GLN A 140 -13.15 -0.24 12.31
CA GLN A 140 -14.17 -1.30 12.38
C GLN A 140 -14.35 -2.08 11.08
N SER A 141 -13.85 -1.58 9.94
CA SER A 141 -13.81 -2.38 8.71
C SER A 141 -12.71 -3.45 8.73
N VAL A 142 -11.79 -3.43 9.70
CA VAL A 142 -10.72 -4.42 9.86
C VAL A 142 -9.92 -4.61 8.56
N GLN A 143 -9.70 -3.53 7.83
CA GLN A 143 -9.07 -3.56 6.50
C GLN A 143 -7.55 -3.40 6.56
N CYS A 144 -6.89 -3.75 5.45
CA CYS A 144 -5.46 -3.43 5.25
C CYS A 144 -5.19 -2.55 3.99
N ALA A 145 -6.20 -2.24 3.17
CA ALA A 145 -6.05 -1.44 1.95
C ALA A 145 -5.91 0.07 2.14
N TYR A 146 -6.41 0.67 3.23
CA TYR A 146 -6.54 2.12 3.39
C TYR A 146 -5.19 2.85 3.23
N ARG A 147 -4.17 2.44 3.97
CA ARG A 147 -2.84 3.10 3.96
C ARG A 147 -2.11 2.92 2.63
N PRO A 148 -2.07 1.71 2.02
CA PRO A 148 -1.62 1.53 0.64
C PRO A 148 -2.33 2.45 -0.36
N LEU A 149 -3.66 2.59 -0.26
CA LEU A 149 -4.43 3.46 -1.14
C LEU A 149 -4.08 4.94 -0.91
N LEU A 150 -3.84 5.37 0.33
CA LEU A 150 -3.37 6.73 0.64
C LEU A 150 -2.00 7.05 0.03
N ILE A 151 -1.15 6.03 -0.18
CA ILE A 151 0.15 6.18 -0.84
C ILE A 151 -0.02 6.19 -2.37
N LEU A 152 -0.98 5.43 -2.90
CA LEU A 152 -1.20 5.25 -4.34
C LEU A 152 -1.90 6.44 -5.01
N PHE A 153 -2.92 7.01 -4.37
CA PHE A 153 -3.73 8.12 -4.90
C PHE A 153 -3.06 9.50 -4.70
#